data_AF-A0A0M9UDG8-F1
#
_entry.id   AF-A0A0M9UDG8-F1
#
_cell.length_a   1.000
_cell.length_b   1.000
_cell.length_c   1.000
_cell.angle_alpha   90.00
_cell.angle_beta   90.00
_cell.angle_gamma   90.00
#
_symmetry.space_group_name_H-M   'P 1'
#
loop_
_entity.id
_entity.type
_entity.pdbx_description
1 polymer ?
#
loop_
_entity_poly.entity_id
_entity_poly.type
_entity_poly.pdbx_seq_one_letter_code
_entity_poly.pdbx_strand_id
1 'polypeptide(L)'
;MALKKHLALLTFIMLLMALTACGGQSQEQPPTEAEQAQTTEETSATHTEEGEAHEEHEHEELSEAKTPAETVVRLMQMKGHLTSSRELWEMNDPMAAAHAAHPKSELYHVVASALAEAGVDTDAFLAALDPLPQLVAESDDREAVAAAYDRAFAAIDDAARTVAGDAWNTPDFTAEVIAGLLEGVAEEYAESVQNGELTNTEEYQDAYGFLQVARRLYETIAADAQARNAEEAEEIAHALDELAEWLPAVQPPAAVVEGVMVANASKEAIAELSELYGFQVVEASDTELLVFIHDQIEAAIAAYEAGDSDRAYELAASAYLDGFEHLEGKLLQKDPELVETVEVQFKDLRDKIQAGAPVSELEALEDAIEENLARVRAVLAEENGVDTN
;
A
#
# COMPACT_ATOMS: atom_id res chain seq x y z
N MET A 1 -11.19 -2.93 51.85
CA MET A 1 -10.80 -3.83 52.96
C MET A 1 -10.53 -5.20 52.34
N ALA A 2 -9.27 -5.60 52.34
CA ALA A 2 -8.74 -6.77 51.63
C ALA A 2 -8.98 -8.09 52.38
N LEU A 3 -9.07 -9.22 51.65
CA LEU A 3 -8.39 -10.51 51.94
C LEU A 3 -8.80 -11.55 50.86
N LYS A 4 -7.91 -11.90 49.91
CA LYS A 4 -6.99 -13.09 49.87
C LYS A 4 -7.72 -14.44 49.73
N LYS A 5 -7.64 -15.11 48.57
CA LYS A 5 -6.59 -16.05 48.05
C LYS A 5 -6.54 -17.42 48.77
N HIS A 6 -6.64 -18.52 48.00
CA HIS A 6 -5.90 -19.82 48.04
C HIS A 6 -6.62 -20.82 47.09
N LEU A 7 -6.07 -21.31 45.96
CA LEU A 7 -4.89 -22.16 45.65
C LEU A 7 -5.09 -23.67 45.93
N ALA A 8 -5.15 -24.44 44.82
CA ALA A 8 -4.76 -25.83 44.48
C ALA A 8 -4.61 -26.95 45.55
N LEU A 9 -4.93 -28.22 45.18
CA LEU A 9 -3.95 -29.32 44.94
C LEU A 9 -4.54 -30.78 45.02
N LEU A 10 -4.07 -31.66 44.09
CA LEU A 10 -3.93 -33.15 44.08
C LEU A 10 -5.18 -34.07 44.08
N THR A 11 -5.27 -35.20 43.34
CA THR A 11 -4.43 -36.43 43.35
C THR A 11 -4.86 -37.38 42.18
N PHE A 12 -4.01 -37.77 41.21
CA PHE A 12 -3.22 -39.02 41.01
C PHE A 12 -3.94 -40.40 41.09
N ILE A 13 -3.78 -41.25 40.05
CA ILE A 13 -3.42 -42.70 40.11
C ILE A 13 -2.95 -43.18 38.70
N MET A 14 -1.74 -43.76 38.67
CA MET A 14 -1.12 -44.54 37.58
C MET A 14 -1.69 -45.97 37.48
N LEU A 15 -1.56 -46.62 36.31
CA LEU A 15 -1.06 -48.00 36.26
C LEU A 15 -0.24 -48.29 35.00
N LEU A 16 0.89 -48.96 35.20
CA LEU A 16 2.00 -49.25 34.31
C LEU A 16 2.16 -50.78 34.12
N MET A 17 2.91 -51.17 33.08
CA MET A 17 3.67 -52.43 32.85
C MET A 17 3.01 -53.59 32.07
N ALA A 18 3.71 -54.41 31.28
CA ALA A 18 5.04 -54.38 30.61
C ALA A 18 5.28 -55.76 29.91
N LEU A 19 6.02 -55.76 28.77
CA LEU A 19 7.02 -56.76 28.29
C LEU A 19 6.54 -58.20 27.91
N THR A 20 7.08 -58.98 26.94
CA THR A 20 8.41 -59.03 26.27
C THR A 20 8.41 -60.03 25.07
N ALA A 21 9.13 -59.67 24.00
CA ALA A 21 10.13 -60.38 23.14
C ALA A 21 10.14 -61.90 22.81
N CYS A 22 10.40 -62.21 21.53
CA CYS A 22 11.43 -63.10 20.91
C CYS A 22 11.27 -62.98 19.36
N GLY A 23 12.24 -62.97 18.44
CA GLY A 23 13.66 -63.34 18.37
C GLY A 23 13.90 -64.23 17.13
N GLY A 24 14.80 -63.85 16.19
CA GLY A 24 15.19 -64.72 15.05
C GLY A 24 16.10 -64.06 13.99
N GLN A 25 17.38 -64.47 13.96
CA GLN A 25 18.50 -64.04 13.09
C GLN A 25 18.64 -64.87 11.78
N SER A 26 19.39 -64.35 10.78
CA SER A 26 20.37 -65.02 9.88
C SER A 26 20.81 -64.02 8.78
N GLN A 27 22.02 -63.93 8.18
CA GLN A 27 23.41 -64.34 8.37
C GLN A 27 24.24 -63.55 7.31
N GLU A 28 25.54 -63.31 7.55
CA GLU A 28 26.51 -62.60 6.68
C GLU A 28 27.14 -63.48 5.56
N GLN A 29 27.50 -62.88 4.40
CA GLN A 29 28.80 -63.02 3.69
C GLN A 29 28.92 -62.08 2.45
N PRO A 30 30.07 -61.41 2.17
CA PRO A 30 30.40 -60.73 0.89
C PRO A 30 31.63 -61.40 0.18
N PRO A 31 32.30 -60.85 -0.86
CA PRO A 31 32.05 -59.70 -1.78
C PRO A 31 32.25 -60.02 -3.29
N THR A 32 31.97 -59.06 -4.20
CA THR A 32 32.77 -58.83 -5.44
C THR A 32 32.65 -57.37 -5.92
N GLU A 33 33.74 -56.90 -6.54
CA GLU A 33 34.22 -55.54 -6.76
C GLU A 33 33.53 -54.69 -7.86
N ALA A 34 33.98 -53.42 -7.89
CA ALA A 34 33.83 -52.34 -8.88
C ALA A 34 32.58 -51.47 -8.66
N GLU A 35 32.62 -50.13 -8.56
CA GLU A 35 33.57 -49.16 -9.10
C GLU A 35 33.31 -47.77 -8.46
N GLN A 36 34.38 -47.01 -8.20
CA GLN A 36 34.49 -45.53 -8.09
C GLN A 36 33.62 -44.78 -7.05
N ALA A 37 34.19 -44.32 -5.93
CA ALA A 37 34.92 -43.06 -5.76
C ALA A 37 34.03 -41.81 -5.73
N GLN A 38 33.56 -41.41 -4.54
CA GLN A 38 33.75 -40.04 -4.05
C GLN A 38 33.45 -39.96 -2.54
N THR A 39 34.37 -39.30 -1.85
CA THR A 39 34.40 -39.02 -0.42
C THR A 39 33.30 -38.05 -0.02
N THR A 40 32.41 -38.47 0.87
CA THR A 40 31.60 -37.58 1.71
C THR A 40 32.26 -37.46 3.07
N GLU A 41 32.76 -36.27 3.40
CA GLU A 41 33.00 -35.88 4.80
C GLU A 41 31.72 -35.26 5.35
N GLU A 42 31.26 -35.88 6.43
CA GLU A 42 30.13 -35.48 7.26
C GLU A 42 30.65 -34.49 8.30
N THR A 43 30.20 -33.23 8.24
CA THR A 43 30.26 -32.33 9.41
C THR A 43 28.86 -31.84 9.74
N SER A 44 28.51 -32.14 10.99
CA SER A 44 27.28 -31.86 11.69
C SER A 44 27.07 -30.36 11.96
N ALA A 45 25.85 -29.91 11.68
CA ALA A 45 25.01 -28.95 12.42
C ALA A 45 25.60 -27.60 12.87
N THR A 46 25.09 -26.54 12.26
CA THR A 46 24.42 -25.43 12.97
C THR A 46 23.34 -24.85 12.05
N HIS A 47 22.10 -24.93 12.50
CA HIS A 47 20.92 -24.34 11.87
C HIS A 47 20.99 -22.83 12.13
N THR A 48 21.28 -22.05 11.10
CA THR A 48 20.92 -20.63 11.05
C THR A 48 19.64 -20.57 10.24
N GLU A 49 18.57 -20.12 10.88
CA GLU A 49 17.34 -19.70 10.19
C GLU A 49 17.76 -18.65 9.15
N GLU A 50 17.51 -19.00 7.90
CA GLU A 50 17.61 -18.09 6.77
C GLU A 50 16.55 -17.02 6.98
N GLY A 51 16.96 -15.75 6.95
CA GLY A 51 16.05 -14.63 6.92
C GLY A 51 15.12 -14.79 5.72
N GLU A 52 13.83 -14.60 5.97
CA GLU A 52 12.84 -14.47 4.93
C GLU A 52 13.35 -13.43 3.93
N ALA A 53 13.52 -13.88 2.69
CA ALA A 53 13.85 -13.02 1.59
C ALA A 53 12.68 -12.04 1.44
N HIS A 54 12.94 -10.75 1.65
CA HIS A 54 12.05 -9.68 1.22
C HIS A 54 11.74 -9.92 -0.25
N GLU A 55 10.46 -10.12 -0.56
CA GLU A 55 9.98 -9.90 -1.91
C GLU A 55 10.18 -8.40 -2.16
N GLU A 56 11.17 -8.08 -2.98
CA GLU A 56 11.27 -6.76 -3.59
C GLU A 56 9.99 -6.62 -4.42
N HIS A 57 9.04 -5.80 -3.95
CA HIS A 57 7.89 -5.42 -4.74
C HIS A 57 8.45 -4.76 -6.01
N GLU A 58 8.32 -5.44 -7.15
CA GLU A 58 8.55 -4.84 -8.46
C GLU A 58 7.48 -3.77 -8.64
N HIS A 59 7.69 -2.59 -8.06
CA HIS A 59 6.92 -1.41 -8.41
C HIS A 59 7.09 -1.21 -9.90
N GLU A 60 5.96 -1.19 -10.61
CA GLU A 60 5.84 -0.69 -11.97
C GLU A 60 6.76 0.53 -12.11
N GLU A 61 7.70 0.50 -13.07
CA GLU A 61 8.84 1.43 -13.18
C GLU A 61 8.39 2.89 -12.90
N LEU A 62 8.50 3.33 -11.64
CA LEU A 62 7.88 4.57 -11.19
C LEU A 62 8.48 5.70 -12.00
N SER A 63 7.65 6.35 -12.82
CA SER A 63 8.15 7.40 -13.70
C SER A 63 8.75 8.53 -12.86
N GLU A 64 9.90 9.07 -13.29
CA GLU A 64 10.58 10.18 -12.60
C GLU A 64 9.59 11.28 -12.21
N ALA A 65 9.70 11.81 -10.99
CA ALA A 65 8.88 12.94 -10.55
C ALA A 65 9.12 14.15 -11.46
N LYS A 66 8.05 14.70 -12.04
CA LYS A 66 8.09 15.70 -13.11
C LYS A 66 7.86 17.12 -12.60
N THR A 67 7.24 17.27 -11.43
CA THR A 67 6.92 18.56 -10.83
C THR A 67 7.56 18.72 -9.43
N PRO A 68 7.75 19.97 -8.95
CA PRO A 68 8.17 20.20 -7.57
C PRO A 68 7.19 19.60 -6.55
N ALA A 69 5.89 19.63 -6.82
CA ALA A 69 4.87 19.05 -5.95
C ALA A 69 5.02 17.52 -5.87
N GLU A 70 5.08 16.82 -7.01
CA GLU A 70 5.30 15.36 -7.06
C GLU A 70 6.59 14.96 -6.35
N THR A 71 7.68 15.70 -6.57
CA THR A 71 8.96 15.44 -5.90
C THR A 71 8.83 15.60 -4.38
N VAL A 72 8.12 16.64 -3.93
CA VAL A 72 7.89 16.89 -2.50
C VAL A 72 6.94 15.85 -1.89
N VAL A 73 5.94 15.36 -2.63
CA VAL A 73 5.08 14.24 -2.20
C VAL A 73 5.94 13.00 -1.93
N ARG A 74 6.82 12.61 -2.85
CA ARG A 74 7.74 11.47 -2.64
C ARG A 74 8.66 11.68 -1.43
N LEU A 75 9.18 12.89 -1.23
CA LEU A 75 9.95 13.23 -0.02
C LEU A 75 9.10 13.14 1.26
N MET A 76 7.83 13.52 1.21
CA MET A 76 6.92 13.40 2.35
C MET A 76 6.48 11.95 2.60
N GLN A 77 6.43 11.09 1.58
CA GLN A 77 6.27 9.64 1.74
C GLN A 77 7.50 9.03 2.42
N MET A 78 8.73 9.42 2.03
CA MET A 78 9.94 9.06 2.78
C MET A 78 9.82 9.43 4.26
N LYS A 79 9.28 10.61 4.56
CA LYS A 79 9.00 11.06 5.93
C LYS A 79 7.94 10.20 6.63
N GLY A 80 6.98 9.68 5.89
CA GLY A 80 5.96 8.77 6.37
C GLY A 80 6.55 7.43 6.79
N HIS A 81 7.34 6.78 5.93
CA HIS A 81 8.06 5.54 6.29
C HIS A 81 8.93 5.74 7.54
N LEU A 82 9.68 6.85 7.63
CA LEU A 82 10.48 7.14 8.83
C LEU A 82 9.63 7.43 10.07
N THR A 83 8.39 7.90 9.90
CA THR A 83 7.44 8.06 11.01
C THR A 83 7.05 6.68 11.56
N SER A 84 6.63 5.76 10.69
CA SER A 84 6.28 4.39 11.06
C SER A 84 7.46 3.64 11.65
N SER A 85 8.62 3.72 10.99
CA SER A 85 9.90 3.18 11.44
C SER A 85 10.25 3.58 12.87
N ARG A 86 10.18 4.88 13.20
CA ARG A 86 10.52 5.38 14.54
C ARG A 86 9.56 4.87 15.60
N GLU A 87 8.26 4.86 15.32
CA GLU A 87 7.26 4.35 16.28
C GLU A 87 7.42 2.85 16.52
N LEU A 88 7.65 2.07 15.46
CA LEU A 88 7.95 0.63 15.53
C LEU A 88 9.24 0.36 16.32
N TRP A 89 10.28 1.16 16.09
CA TRP A 89 11.53 1.03 16.82
C TRP A 89 11.37 1.29 18.32
N GLU A 90 10.56 2.29 18.70
CA GLU A 90 10.23 2.55 20.10
C GLU A 90 9.48 1.38 20.76
N MET A 91 8.73 0.61 19.97
CA MET A 91 8.05 -0.62 20.36
C MET A 91 8.96 -1.86 20.35
N ASN A 92 10.20 -1.74 19.84
CA ASN A 92 11.13 -2.85 19.56
C ASN A 92 10.55 -3.85 18.54
N ASP A 93 9.79 -3.35 17.57
CA ASP A 93 9.28 -4.13 16.45
C ASP A 93 10.35 -4.22 15.33
N PRO A 94 10.65 -5.42 14.81
CA PRO A 94 11.68 -5.60 13.78
C PRO A 94 11.35 -4.92 12.46
N MET A 95 10.08 -4.65 12.14
CA MET A 95 9.67 -3.94 10.92
C MET A 95 10.22 -2.52 10.87
N ALA A 96 10.64 -1.96 12.00
CA ALA A 96 11.26 -0.64 12.05
C ALA A 96 12.42 -0.49 11.05
N ALA A 97 13.23 -1.54 10.87
CA ALA A 97 14.37 -1.50 9.97
C ALA A 97 13.97 -1.54 8.49
N ALA A 98 12.90 -2.26 8.13
CA ALA A 98 12.35 -2.30 6.77
C ALA A 98 11.85 -0.90 6.37
N HIS A 99 10.99 -0.31 7.20
CA HIS A 99 10.51 1.06 7.03
C HIS A 99 11.62 2.12 7.00
N ALA A 100 12.73 1.90 7.72
CA ALA A 100 13.88 2.80 7.64
C ALA A 100 14.60 2.73 6.28
N ALA A 101 14.48 1.61 5.57
CA ALA A 101 15.12 1.35 4.27
C ALA A 101 14.29 1.90 3.09
N HIS A 102 12.96 1.84 3.18
CA HIS A 102 11.99 2.26 2.14
C HIS A 102 12.32 3.60 1.48
N PRO A 103 12.68 4.67 2.22
CA PRO A 103 13.06 5.94 1.61
C PRO A 103 14.13 5.85 0.52
N LYS A 104 15.09 4.93 0.66
CA LYS A 104 16.16 4.75 -0.30
C LYS A 104 15.86 3.65 -1.31
N SER A 105 15.32 2.51 -0.87
CA SER A 105 15.05 1.35 -1.74
C SER A 105 13.98 1.67 -2.78
N GLU A 106 12.84 2.22 -2.36
CA GLU A 106 11.73 2.51 -3.28
C GLU A 106 11.74 3.93 -3.79
N LEU A 107 11.99 4.93 -2.95
CA LEU A 107 11.61 6.31 -3.33
C LEU A 107 12.76 7.16 -3.89
N TYR A 108 14.01 6.90 -3.50
CA TYR A 108 15.12 7.77 -3.87
C TYR A 108 15.37 7.81 -5.38
N HIS A 109 15.27 6.66 -6.06
CA HIS A 109 15.54 6.60 -7.50
C HIS A 109 14.57 7.48 -8.31
N VAL A 110 13.31 7.60 -7.84
CA VAL A 110 12.25 8.42 -8.46
C VAL A 110 12.56 9.92 -8.37
N VAL A 111 13.19 10.38 -7.26
CA VAL A 111 13.44 11.80 -7.00
C VAL A 111 14.89 12.23 -7.27
N ALA A 112 15.81 11.30 -7.48
CA ALA A 112 17.26 11.59 -7.54
C ALA A 112 17.60 12.68 -8.56
N SER A 113 17.03 12.60 -9.76
CA SER A 113 17.22 13.60 -10.83
C SER A 113 16.67 14.97 -10.42
N ALA A 114 15.41 15.02 -9.96
CA ALA A 114 14.75 16.26 -9.54
C ALA A 114 15.48 16.95 -8.37
N LEU A 115 15.99 16.18 -7.40
CA LEU A 115 16.80 16.70 -6.29
C LEU A 115 18.08 17.36 -6.80
N ALA A 116 18.81 16.69 -7.69
CA ALA A 116 20.05 17.20 -8.26
C ALA A 116 19.80 18.48 -9.09
N GLU A 117 18.72 18.51 -9.87
CA GLU A 117 18.33 19.67 -10.68
C GLU A 117 17.90 20.87 -9.81
N ALA A 118 17.21 20.61 -8.69
CA ALA A 118 16.87 21.62 -7.70
C ALA A 118 18.09 22.15 -6.90
N GLY A 119 19.26 21.52 -7.04
CA GLY A 119 20.49 21.91 -6.35
C GLY A 119 20.61 21.37 -4.93
N VAL A 120 19.90 20.30 -4.60
CA VAL A 120 20.07 19.56 -3.33
C VAL A 120 21.43 18.85 -3.36
N ASP A 121 22.15 18.88 -2.23
CA ASP A 121 23.36 18.08 -2.04
C ASP A 121 22.96 16.61 -1.84
N THR A 122 22.87 15.86 -2.94
CA THR A 122 22.40 14.47 -2.94
C THR A 122 23.34 13.52 -2.19
N ASP A 123 24.64 13.81 -2.14
CA ASP A 123 25.60 13.04 -1.35
C ASP A 123 25.33 13.23 0.14
N ALA A 124 25.09 14.46 0.59
CA ALA A 124 24.73 14.76 1.98
C ALA A 124 23.36 14.17 2.35
N PHE A 125 22.40 14.19 1.42
CA PHE A 125 21.08 13.59 1.59
C PHE A 125 21.19 12.07 1.82
N LEU A 126 21.90 11.36 0.94
CA LEU A 126 22.13 9.92 1.10
C LEU A 126 22.94 9.60 2.36
N ALA A 127 23.94 10.41 2.71
CA ALA A 127 24.70 10.23 3.94
C ALA A 127 23.85 10.33 5.22
N ALA A 128 22.69 11.00 5.16
CA ALA A 128 21.73 11.04 6.25
C ALA A 128 20.84 9.79 6.32
N LEU A 129 20.45 9.21 5.17
CA LEU A 129 19.56 8.05 5.08
C LEU A 129 20.31 6.71 5.23
N ASP A 130 21.44 6.55 4.54
CA ASP A 130 22.19 5.30 4.41
C ASP A 130 22.47 4.53 5.70
N PRO A 131 22.90 5.16 6.82
CA PRO A 131 23.22 4.42 8.03
C PRO A 131 21.97 4.03 8.84
N LEU A 132 20.80 4.61 8.55
CA LEU A 132 19.63 4.50 9.42
C LEU A 132 19.09 3.07 9.54
N PRO A 133 18.86 2.29 8.46
CA PRO A 133 18.30 0.94 8.57
C PRO A 133 19.14 0.02 9.46
N GLN A 134 20.47 0.05 9.27
CA GLN A 134 21.39 -0.76 10.07
C GLN A 134 21.41 -0.32 11.54
N LEU A 135 21.40 0.99 11.81
CA LEU A 135 21.32 1.50 13.19
C LEU A 135 20.03 1.09 13.87
N VAL A 136 18.90 1.16 13.17
CA VAL A 136 17.58 0.76 13.69
C VAL A 136 17.53 -0.74 13.97
N ALA A 137 18.13 -1.57 13.11
CA ALA A 137 18.16 -3.02 13.26
C ALA A 137 19.09 -3.51 14.38
N GLU A 138 20.26 -2.89 14.54
CA GLU A 138 21.37 -3.50 15.30
C GLU A 138 21.79 -2.70 16.55
N SER A 139 21.43 -1.42 16.67
CA SER A 139 21.99 -0.55 17.72
C SER A 139 21.16 -0.53 19.00
N ASP A 140 21.80 -0.86 20.12
CA ASP A 140 21.26 -0.63 21.47
C ASP A 140 21.41 0.83 21.95
N ASP A 141 22.15 1.66 21.21
CA ASP A 141 22.36 3.08 21.54
C ASP A 141 21.18 3.93 21.08
N ARG A 142 20.23 4.13 22.00
CA ARG A 142 19.01 4.90 21.73
C ARG A 142 19.27 6.36 21.36
N GLU A 143 20.32 6.97 21.88
CA GLU A 143 20.66 8.37 21.56
C GLU A 143 21.23 8.46 20.15
N ALA A 144 22.07 7.50 19.74
CA ALA A 144 22.59 7.42 18.39
C ALA A 144 21.49 7.16 17.36
N VAL A 145 20.52 6.27 17.65
CA VAL A 145 19.39 6.00 16.75
C VAL A 145 18.48 7.23 16.63
N ALA A 146 18.13 7.87 17.75
CA ALA A 146 17.34 9.11 17.73
C ALA A 146 18.01 10.21 16.90
N ALA A 147 19.33 10.40 17.08
CA ALA A 147 20.10 11.36 16.29
C ALA A 147 20.21 10.97 14.80
N ALA A 148 20.10 9.69 14.44
CA ALA A 148 20.04 9.24 13.06
C ALA A 148 18.69 9.59 12.43
N TYR A 149 17.57 9.32 13.10
CA TYR A 149 16.24 9.76 12.66
C TYR A 149 16.18 11.28 12.50
N ASP A 150 16.65 12.05 13.48
CA ASP A 150 16.63 13.53 13.41
C ASP A 150 17.40 14.05 12.18
N ARG A 151 18.51 13.42 11.83
CA ARG A 151 19.28 13.77 10.62
C ARG A 151 18.54 13.42 9.34
N ALA A 152 17.94 12.23 9.28
CA ALA A 152 17.17 11.78 8.12
C ALA A 152 15.94 12.68 7.89
N PHE A 153 15.16 12.96 8.95
CA PHE A 153 14.03 13.89 8.90
C PHE A 153 14.45 15.29 8.45
N ALA A 154 15.56 15.82 9.00
CA ALA A 154 16.05 17.14 8.61
C ALA A 154 16.50 17.18 7.14
N ALA A 155 17.17 16.14 6.65
CA ALA A 155 17.60 16.05 5.26
C ALA A 155 16.41 16.01 4.29
N ILE A 156 15.37 15.26 4.62
CA ILE A 156 14.10 15.21 3.86
C ILE A 156 13.44 16.58 3.84
N ASP A 157 13.29 17.22 5.00
CA ASP A 157 12.67 18.55 5.11
C ASP A 157 13.46 19.63 4.35
N ASP A 158 14.79 19.60 4.41
CA ASP A 158 15.65 20.56 3.71
C ASP A 158 15.64 20.33 2.19
N ALA A 159 15.62 19.08 1.74
CA ALA A 159 15.43 18.74 0.34
C ALA A 159 14.08 19.25 -0.18
N ALA A 160 13.01 19.00 0.56
CA ALA A 160 11.66 19.41 0.19
C ALA A 160 11.54 20.95 0.10
N ARG A 161 12.10 21.68 1.06
CA ARG A 161 12.20 23.16 1.02
C ARG A 161 12.99 23.66 -0.20
N THR A 162 14.08 22.99 -0.55
CA THR A 162 14.92 23.38 -1.68
C THR A 162 14.19 23.18 -2.99
N VAL A 163 13.51 22.04 -3.17
CA VAL A 163 12.69 21.72 -4.34
C VAL A 163 11.51 22.68 -4.47
N ALA A 164 10.77 22.91 -3.39
CA ALA A 164 9.59 23.77 -3.40
C ALA A 164 9.91 25.26 -3.51
N GLY A 165 11.08 25.70 -3.05
CA GLY A 165 11.50 27.10 -3.04
C GLY A 165 10.50 27.99 -2.29
N ASP A 166 10.07 29.09 -2.92
CA ASP A 166 9.11 30.04 -2.33
C ASP A 166 7.73 29.40 -2.06
N ALA A 167 7.35 28.35 -2.81
CA ALA A 167 6.06 27.68 -2.69
C ALA A 167 5.91 26.90 -1.37
N TRP A 168 7.03 26.47 -0.75
CA TRP A 168 7.04 25.69 0.49
C TRP A 168 6.19 26.28 1.63
N ASN A 169 6.07 27.61 1.67
CA ASN A 169 5.35 28.32 2.74
C ASN A 169 3.93 28.76 2.34
N THR A 170 3.39 28.23 1.25
CA THR A 170 2.06 28.61 0.75
C THR A 170 1.03 27.54 1.11
N PRO A 171 -0.16 27.93 1.61
CA PRO A 171 -1.23 26.98 1.86
C PRO A 171 -1.63 26.16 0.63
N ASP A 172 -1.63 26.81 -0.55
CA ASP A 172 -1.97 26.17 -1.83
C ASP A 172 -1.03 24.99 -2.13
N PHE A 173 0.29 25.19 -2.03
CA PHE A 173 1.27 24.13 -2.27
C PHE A 173 1.20 23.02 -1.21
N THR A 174 1.00 23.40 0.06
CA THR A 174 0.83 22.40 1.12
C THR A 174 -0.41 21.54 0.90
N ALA A 175 -1.52 22.12 0.42
CA ALA A 175 -2.74 21.38 0.10
C ALA A 175 -2.52 20.38 -1.04
N GLU A 176 -1.80 20.76 -2.09
CA GLU A 176 -1.42 19.87 -3.20
C GLU A 176 -0.56 18.69 -2.71
N VAL A 177 0.41 18.95 -1.81
CA VAL A 177 1.23 17.89 -1.21
C VAL A 177 0.40 16.96 -0.31
N ILE A 178 -0.57 17.49 0.44
CA ILE A 178 -1.48 16.67 1.25
C ILE A 178 -2.30 15.75 0.34
N ALA A 179 -2.80 16.26 -0.79
CA ALA A 179 -3.57 15.45 -1.74
C ALA A 179 -2.75 14.25 -2.26
N GLY A 180 -1.53 14.48 -2.74
CA GLY A 180 -0.67 13.37 -3.20
C GLY A 180 -0.25 12.39 -2.10
N LEU A 181 -0.17 12.83 -0.84
CA LEU A 181 0.02 11.91 0.29
C LEU A 181 -1.21 11.03 0.52
N LEU A 182 -2.42 11.59 0.37
CA LEU A 182 -3.67 10.85 0.54
C LEU A 182 -3.92 9.85 -0.60
N GLU A 183 -3.45 10.14 -1.81
CA GLU A 183 -3.38 9.15 -2.90
C GLU A 183 -2.54 7.94 -2.45
N GLY A 184 -1.33 8.19 -1.92
CA GLY A 184 -0.49 7.13 -1.36
C GLY A 184 -1.16 6.39 -0.19
N VAL A 185 -1.89 7.07 0.70
CA VAL A 185 -2.65 6.40 1.78
C VAL A 185 -3.65 5.38 1.22
N ALA A 186 -4.36 5.76 0.16
CA ALA A 186 -5.33 4.88 -0.50
C ALA A 186 -4.65 3.68 -1.17
N GLU A 187 -3.55 3.92 -1.89
CA GLU A 187 -2.76 2.89 -2.58
C GLU A 187 -2.21 1.85 -1.59
N GLU A 188 -1.41 2.27 -0.61
CA GLU A 188 -0.79 1.32 0.33
C GLU A 188 -1.84 0.58 1.18
N TYR A 189 -2.91 1.27 1.62
CA TYR A 189 -3.93 0.59 2.42
C TYR A 189 -4.69 -0.47 1.60
N ALA A 190 -4.93 -0.22 0.31
CA ALA A 190 -5.59 -1.19 -0.57
C ALA A 190 -4.73 -2.45 -0.76
N GLU A 191 -3.40 -2.34 -0.73
CA GLU A 191 -2.49 -3.49 -0.76
C GLU A 191 -2.44 -4.21 0.60
N SER A 192 -2.70 -3.49 1.70
CA SER A 192 -2.68 -4.05 3.05
C SER A 192 -3.85 -4.99 3.36
N VAL A 193 -5.03 -4.76 2.76
CA VAL A 193 -6.28 -5.48 3.03
C VAL A 193 -6.78 -6.20 1.79
N GLN A 194 -7.08 -7.49 1.95
CA GLN A 194 -7.77 -8.29 0.93
C GLN A 194 -8.92 -9.03 1.62
N ASN A 195 -10.12 -9.02 1.04
CA ASN A 195 -11.30 -9.71 1.59
C ASN A 195 -11.68 -9.26 3.01
N GLY A 196 -11.53 -7.97 3.31
CA GLY A 196 -11.73 -7.42 4.66
C GLY A 196 -10.76 -7.96 5.72
N GLU A 197 -9.70 -8.66 5.33
CA GLU A 197 -8.65 -9.18 6.20
C GLU A 197 -7.32 -8.47 5.93
N LEU A 198 -6.58 -8.17 6.99
CA LEU A 198 -5.22 -7.66 6.88
C LEU A 198 -4.31 -8.77 6.35
N THR A 199 -3.76 -8.60 5.15
CA THR A 199 -2.87 -9.56 4.50
C THR A 199 -1.43 -9.07 4.43
N ASN A 200 -1.22 -7.75 4.34
CA ASN A 200 0.10 -7.14 4.40
C ASN A 200 0.15 -6.06 5.51
N THR A 201 0.91 -6.35 6.57
CA THR A 201 1.07 -5.41 7.69
C THR A 201 2.01 -4.26 7.35
N GLU A 202 2.93 -4.46 6.42
CA GLU A 202 3.89 -3.45 5.96
C GLU A 202 3.18 -2.30 5.27
N GLU A 203 2.30 -2.59 4.30
CA GLU A 203 1.57 -1.54 3.57
C GLU A 203 0.57 -0.80 4.47
N TYR A 204 0.00 -1.47 5.47
CA TYR A 204 -0.81 -0.78 6.48
C TYR A 204 0.03 0.25 7.24
N GLN A 205 1.27 -0.11 7.59
CA GLN A 205 2.20 0.76 8.30
C GLN A 205 2.66 1.93 7.43
N ASP A 206 2.77 1.73 6.11
CA ASP A 206 3.09 2.80 5.16
C ASP A 206 1.93 3.77 4.98
N ALA A 207 0.71 3.26 4.75
CA ALA A 207 -0.52 4.07 4.76
C ALA A 207 -0.65 4.89 6.06
N TYR A 208 -0.39 4.28 7.21
CA TYR A 208 -0.37 4.97 8.51
C TYR A 208 0.65 6.11 8.52
N GLY A 209 1.89 5.84 8.12
CA GLY A 209 2.96 6.83 8.09
C GLY A 209 2.61 8.03 7.22
N PHE A 210 2.06 7.78 6.03
CA PHE A 210 1.65 8.81 5.07
C PHE A 210 0.52 9.67 5.63
N LEU A 211 -0.52 9.04 6.21
CA LEU A 211 -1.62 9.75 6.85
C LEU A 211 -1.14 10.67 7.98
N GLN A 212 -0.20 10.21 8.81
CA GLN A 212 0.33 11.02 9.90
C GLN A 212 1.14 12.23 9.40
N VAL A 213 1.81 12.13 8.25
CA VAL A 213 2.44 13.29 7.60
C VAL A 213 1.39 14.23 7.03
N ALA A 214 0.39 13.71 6.30
CA ALA A 214 -0.71 14.49 5.73
C ALA A 214 -1.45 15.31 6.79
N ARG A 215 -1.82 14.69 7.92
CA ARG A 215 -2.52 15.36 9.03
C ARG A 215 -1.69 16.47 9.66
N ARG A 216 -0.39 16.26 9.87
CA ARG A 216 0.53 17.30 10.39
C ARG A 216 0.68 18.46 9.42
N LEU A 217 0.66 18.22 8.10
CA LEU A 217 0.64 19.28 7.10
C LEU A 217 -0.69 20.03 7.14
N TYR A 218 -1.82 19.33 7.24
CA TYR A 218 -3.14 19.94 7.35
C TYR A 218 -3.26 20.88 8.56
N GLU A 219 -2.72 20.48 9.72
CA GLU A 219 -2.65 21.35 10.91
C GLU A 219 -2.02 22.73 10.63
N THR A 220 -1.07 22.81 9.70
CA THR A 220 -0.40 24.07 9.33
C THR A 220 -1.27 24.99 8.47
N ILE A 221 -2.23 24.43 7.74
CA ILE A 221 -3.13 25.17 6.84
C ILE A 221 -4.58 25.22 7.32
N ALA A 222 -4.95 24.51 8.38
CA ALA A 222 -6.33 24.41 8.88
C ALA A 222 -6.97 25.78 9.16
N ALA A 223 -6.20 26.73 9.69
CA ALA A 223 -6.71 28.10 9.92
C ALA A 223 -6.94 28.88 8.62
N ASP A 224 -6.15 28.61 7.56
CA ASP A 224 -6.32 29.19 6.23
C ASP A 224 -7.54 28.57 5.53
N ALA A 225 -7.65 27.24 5.57
CA ALA A 225 -8.80 26.48 5.07
C ALA A 225 -10.11 27.03 5.64
N GLN A 226 -10.20 27.10 6.97
CA GLN A 226 -11.36 27.64 7.70
C GLN A 226 -11.70 29.09 7.29
N ALA A 227 -10.69 29.90 6.96
CA ALA A 227 -10.88 31.29 6.58
C ALA A 227 -11.35 31.45 5.13
N ARG A 228 -11.00 30.51 4.24
CA ARG A 228 -11.42 30.45 2.84
C ARG A 228 -12.86 29.94 2.71
N ASN A 229 -13.12 28.75 3.25
CA ASN A 229 -14.45 28.16 3.33
C ASN A 229 -14.55 27.29 4.58
N ALA A 230 -15.53 27.62 5.43
CA ALA A 230 -15.73 26.93 6.70
C ALA A 230 -16.34 25.53 6.54
N GLU A 231 -17.12 25.32 5.49
CA GLU A 231 -17.84 24.07 5.20
C GLU A 231 -16.86 23.04 4.61
N GLU A 232 -16.17 23.38 3.53
CA GLU A 232 -15.11 22.54 2.92
C GLU A 232 -14.00 22.21 3.94
N ALA A 233 -13.61 23.15 4.81
CA ALA A 233 -12.64 22.87 5.87
C ALA A 233 -13.12 21.87 6.93
N GLU A 234 -14.44 21.83 7.21
CA GLU A 234 -15.05 20.84 8.11
C GLU A 234 -15.10 19.47 7.43
N GLU A 235 -15.40 19.41 6.13
CA GLU A 235 -15.42 18.17 5.33
C GLU A 235 -14.02 17.56 5.20
N ILE A 236 -12.99 18.36 4.88
CA ILE A 236 -11.58 17.90 4.88
C ILE A 236 -11.19 17.36 6.25
N ALA A 237 -11.53 18.07 7.33
CA ALA A 237 -11.20 17.64 8.68
C ALA A 237 -11.92 16.35 9.07
N HIS A 238 -13.18 16.20 8.65
CA HIS A 238 -13.97 15.00 8.90
C HIS A 238 -13.37 13.77 8.22
N ALA A 239 -13.06 13.87 6.92
CA ALA A 239 -12.45 12.78 6.17
C ALA A 239 -11.08 12.37 6.74
N LEU A 240 -10.23 13.33 7.13
CA LEU A 240 -8.97 13.05 7.80
C LEU A 240 -9.13 12.38 9.17
N ASP A 241 -10.18 12.72 9.92
CA ASP A 241 -10.49 12.09 11.20
C ASP A 241 -11.07 10.68 11.03
N GLU A 242 -11.87 10.42 9.99
CA GLU A 242 -12.34 9.06 9.64
C GLU A 242 -11.17 8.15 9.26
N LEU A 243 -10.27 8.62 8.39
CA LEU A 243 -9.02 7.91 8.05
C LEU A 243 -8.22 7.59 9.31
N ALA A 244 -8.09 8.54 10.24
CA ALA A 244 -7.38 8.33 11.50
C ALA A 244 -8.10 7.38 12.47
N GLU A 245 -9.42 7.20 12.35
CA GLU A 245 -10.16 6.20 13.11
C GLU A 245 -9.85 4.78 12.62
N TRP A 246 -9.70 4.60 11.31
CA TRP A 246 -9.35 3.31 10.68
C TRP A 246 -7.85 3.00 10.74
N LEU A 247 -7.00 4.03 10.75
CA LEU A 247 -5.55 3.94 10.94
C LEU A 247 -5.09 4.56 12.28
N PRO A 248 -5.51 4.04 13.44
CA PRO A 248 -5.33 4.72 14.72
C PRO A 248 -3.89 4.68 15.26
N ALA A 249 -3.07 3.73 14.80
CA ALA A 249 -1.70 3.52 15.26
C ALA A 249 -0.90 2.77 14.20
N VAL A 250 0.42 2.80 14.31
CA VAL A 250 1.32 2.02 13.43
C VAL A 250 1.08 0.50 13.54
N GLN A 251 0.57 0.02 14.66
CA GLN A 251 0.12 -1.36 14.78
C GLN A 251 -1.35 -1.45 14.34
N PRO A 252 -1.70 -2.33 13.38
CA PRO A 252 -3.04 -2.42 12.86
C PRO A 252 -4.07 -2.77 13.95
N PRO A 253 -5.30 -2.23 13.87
CA PRO A 253 -6.38 -2.62 14.75
C PRO A 253 -6.75 -4.09 14.52
N ALA A 254 -7.42 -4.69 15.51
CA ALA A 254 -7.86 -6.09 15.40
C ALA A 254 -8.91 -6.32 14.30
N ALA A 255 -9.60 -5.25 13.87
CA ALA A 255 -10.52 -5.28 12.75
C ALA A 255 -10.14 -4.12 11.82
N VAL A 256 -9.86 -4.44 10.57
CA VAL A 256 -9.62 -3.48 9.49
C VAL A 256 -10.93 -3.18 8.76
N VAL A 257 -10.94 -2.11 7.96
CA VAL A 257 -12.04 -1.80 7.05
C VAL A 257 -11.65 -2.20 5.63
N GLU A 258 -12.64 -2.31 4.74
CA GLU A 258 -12.37 -2.56 3.32
C GLU A 258 -11.55 -1.43 2.70
N GLY A 259 -10.61 -1.77 1.80
CA GLY A 259 -9.73 -0.78 1.17
C GLY A 259 -10.49 0.34 0.45
N VAL A 260 -11.63 0.02 -0.17
CA VAL A 260 -12.52 0.99 -0.83
C VAL A 260 -13.02 2.10 0.12
N MET A 261 -13.15 1.82 1.41
CA MET A 261 -13.57 2.83 2.40
C MET A 261 -12.47 3.88 2.59
N VAL A 262 -11.21 3.43 2.74
CA VAL A 262 -10.04 4.31 2.88
C VAL A 262 -9.81 5.10 1.58
N ALA A 263 -9.96 4.45 0.43
CA ALA A 263 -9.85 5.10 -0.87
C ALA A 263 -10.89 6.21 -1.03
N ASN A 264 -12.16 5.95 -0.71
CA ASN A 264 -13.24 6.94 -0.82
C ASN A 264 -13.03 8.14 0.11
N ALA A 265 -12.67 7.92 1.38
CA ALA A 265 -12.40 9.02 2.32
C ALA A 265 -11.17 9.84 1.89
N SER A 266 -10.15 9.19 1.31
CA SER A 266 -8.99 9.88 0.76
C SER A 266 -9.38 10.74 -0.46
N LYS A 267 -10.16 10.17 -1.39
CA LYS A 267 -10.71 10.89 -2.57
C LYS A 267 -11.58 12.09 -2.16
N GLU A 268 -12.43 11.95 -1.15
CA GLU A 268 -13.24 13.04 -0.61
C GLU A 268 -12.35 14.18 -0.09
N ALA A 269 -11.39 13.88 0.80
CA ALA A 269 -10.45 14.88 1.29
C ALA A 269 -9.63 15.55 0.17
N ILE A 270 -9.20 14.80 -0.84
CA ILE A 270 -8.48 15.31 -2.01
C ILE A 270 -9.37 16.27 -2.83
N ALA A 271 -10.62 15.89 -3.10
CA ALA A 271 -11.57 16.69 -3.85
C ALA A 271 -11.84 18.04 -3.15
N GLU A 272 -12.08 17.99 -1.84
CA GLU A 272 -12.31 19.21 -1.05
C GLU A 272 -11.07 20.11 -0.98
N LEU A 273 -9.87 19.53 -0.82
CA LEU A 273 -8.61 20.29 -0.90
C LEU A 273 -8.44 20.95 -2.27
N SER A 274 -8.74 20.21 -3.34
CA SER A 274 -8.63 20.69 -4.72
C SER A 274 -9.61 21.83 -5.00
N GLU A 275 -10.87 21.72 -4.57
CA GLU A 275 -11.87 22.78 -4.70
C GLU A 275 -11.47 24.05 -3.93
N LEU A 276 -11.07 23.88 -2.67
CA LEU A 276 -10.73 24.97 -1.75
C LEU A 276 -9.48 25.76 -2.16
N TYR A 277 -8.46 25.07 -2.69
CA TYR A 277 -7.16 25.65 -3.03
C TYR A 277 -6.94 25.84 -4.54
N GLY A 278 -7.80 25.28 -5.38
CA GLY A 278 -7.80 25.50 -6.82
C GLY A 278 -6.60 24.90 -7.56
N PHE A 279 -5.95 23.88 -6.99
CA PHE A 279 -5.02 23.05 -7.75
C PHE A 279 -5.81 22.07 -8.63
N GLN A 280 -5.13 21.40 -9.55
CA GLN A 280 -5.75 20.37 -10.39
C GLN A 280 -5.23 19.03 -9.89
N VAL A 281 -6.12 18.18 -9.41
CA VAL A 281 -5.84 16.75 -9.32
C VAL A 281 -5.69 16.28 -10.76
N VAL A 282 -4.56 15.64 -11.07
CA VAL A 282 -4.38 15.02 -12.38
C VAL A 282 -5.24 13.76 -12.37
N GLU A 283 -6.51 13.94 -12.74
CA GLU A 283 -7.41 12.81 -12.96
C GLU A 283 -6.81 11.91 -14.03
N ALA A 284 -6.87 10.59 -13.79
CA ALA A 284 -6.52 9.61 -14.80
C ALA A 284 -7.26 9.95 -16.09
N SER A 285 -6.50 10.03 -17.19
CA SER A 285 -7.10 10.29 -18.50
C SER A 285 -8.12 9.20 -18.83
N ASP A 286 -9.05 9.49 -19.74
CA ASP A 286 -10.00 8.48 -20.21
C ASP A 286 -9.31 7.20 -20.70
N THR A 287 -8.07 7.31 -21.19
CA THR A 287 -7.29 6.14 -21.61
C THR A 287 -6.75 5.35 -20.42
N GLU A 288 -6.22 6.03 -19.40
CA GLU A 288 -5.71 5.38 -18.18
C GLU A 288 -6.85 4.72 -17.40
N LEU A 289 -8.00 5.39 -17.26
CA LEU A 289 -9.20 4.79 -16.65
C LEU A 289 -9.66 3.55 -17.41
N LEU A 290 -9.65 3.58 -18.75
CA LEU A 290 -10.02 2.41 -19.55
C LEU A 290 -9.01 1.25 -19.44
N VAL A 291 -7.72 1.55 -19.24
CA VAL A 291 -6.70 0.51 -18.98
C VAL A 291 -6.90 -0.07 -17.59
N PHE A 292 -7.07 0.77 -16.57
CA PHE A 292 -7.36 0.34 -15.21
C PHE A 292 -8.60 -0.57 -15.15
N ILE A 293 -9.70 -0.18 -15.79
CA ILE A 293 -10.93 -0.98 -15.84
C ILE A 293 -10.64 -2.37 -16.43
N HIS A 294 -9.89 -2.44 -17.53
CA HIS A 294 -9.51 -3.68 -18.19
C HIS A 294 -8.70 -4.58 -17.25
N ASP A 295 -7.62 -4.04 -16.67
CA ASP A 295 -6.71 -4.78 -15.79
C ASP A 295 -7.45 -5.31 -14.53
N GLN A 296 -8.36 -4.51 -13.97
CA GLN A 296 -9.19 -4.93 -12.83
C GLN A 296 -10.17 -6.04 -13.19
N ILE A 297 -10.76 -6.04 -14.39
CA ILE A 297 -11.62 -7.13 -14.85
C ILE A 297 -10.80 -8.41 -15.04
N GLU A 298 -9.65 -8.34 -15.72
CA GLU A 298 -8.77 -9.50 -15.92
C GLU A 298 -8.31 -10.08 -14.56
N ALA A 299 -7.91 -9.22 -13.63
CA ALA A 299 -7.55 -9.61 -12.27
C ALA A 299 -8.72 -10.24 -11.52
N ALA A 300 -9.94 -9.70 -11.68
CA ALA A 300 -11.14 -10.27 -11.07
C ALA A 300 -11.42 -11.69 -11.56
N ILE A 301 -11.30 -11.93 -12.87
CA ILE A 301 -11.48 -13.27 -13.44
C ILE A 301 -10.38 -14.22 -12.95
N ALA A 302 -9.12 -13.79 -12.95
CA ALA A 302 -8.00 -14.61 -12.46
C ALA A 302 -8.16 -14.99 -10.98
N ALA A 303 -8.56 -14.04 -10.13
CA ALA A 303 -8.85 -14.30 -8.72
C ALA A 303 -10.00 -15.31 -8.56
N TYR A 304 -11.04 -15.17 -9.37
CA TYR A 304 -12.17 -16.09 -9.37
C TYR A 304 -11.77 -17.52 -9.76
N GLU A 305 -10.94 -17.68 -10.78
CA GLU A 305 -10.40 -18.97 -11.22
C GLU A 305 -9.50 -19.62 -10.17
N ALA A 306 -8.76 -18.82 -9.41
CA ALA A 306 -7.97 -19.27 -8.27
C ALA A 306 -8.84 -19.72 -7.07
N GLY A 307 -10.15 -19.47 -7.13
CA GLY A 307 -11.11 -19.81 -6.08
C GLY A 307 -11.33 -18.70 -5.06
N ASP A 308 -10.77 -17.50 -5.29
CA ASP A 308 -10.93 -16.34 -4.43
C ASP A 308 -12.09 -15.46 -4.93
N SER A 309 -13.31 -15.88 -4.58
CA SER A 309 -14.52 -15.19 -5.03
C SER A 309 -14.74 -13.82 -4.38
N ASP A 310 -14.21 -13.61 -3.18
CA ASP A 310 -14.34 -12.33 -2.48
C ASP A 310 -13.42 -11.31 -3.14
N ARG A 311 -12.17 -11.68 -3.46
CA ARG A 311 -11.22 -10.80 -4.14
C ARG A 311 -11.69 -10.47 -5.55
N ALA A 312 -12.22 -11.46 -6.25
CA ALA A 312 -12.84 -11.26 -7.56
C ALA A 312 -13.97 -10.22 -7.50
N TYR A 313 -14.80 -10.26 -6.46
CA TYR A 313 -15.91 -9.32 -6.29
C TYR A 313 -15.41 -7.89 -6.03
N GLU A 314 -14.39 -7.73 -5.18
CA GLU A 314 -13.76 -6.44 -4.88
C GLU A 314 -13.14 -5.81 -6.13
N LEU A 315 -12.35 -6.58 -6.88
CA LEU A 315 -11.73 -6.14 -8.13
C LEU A 315 -12.80 -5.72 -9.16
N ALA A 316 -13.88 -6.51 -9.32
CA ALA A 316 -15.00 -6.16 -10.19
C ALA A 316 -15.83 -4.95 -9.68
N ALA A 317 -15.80 -4.65 -8.37
CA ALA A 317 -16.38 -3.44 -7.82
C ALA A 317 -15.49 -2.23 -8.08
N SER A 318 -14.18 -2.36 -7.87
CA SER A 318 -13.19 -1.32 -8.14
C SER A 318 -13.14 -0.94 -9.62
N ALA A 319 -13.18 -1.91 -10.54
CA ALA A 319 -13.29 -1.64 -11.98
C ALA A 319 -14.45 -0.68 -12.32
N TYR A 320 -15.58 -0.79 -11.60
CA TYR A 320 -16.71 0.11 -11.77
C TYR A 320 -16.52 1.44 -11.02
N LEU A 321 -16.27 1.39 -9.71
CA LEU A 321 -16.25 2.57 -8.83
C LEU A 321 -15.01 3.45 -9.07
N ASP A 322 -13.84 2.84 -9.16
CA ASP A 322 -12.57 3.56 -9.33
C ASP A 322 -12.22 3.77 -10.81
N GLY A 323 -12.94 3.10 -11.71
CA GLY A 323 -12.76 3.21 -13.16
C GLY A 323 -13.94 3.86 -13.85
N PHE A 324 -14.98 3.07 -14.12
CA PHE A 324 -16.06 3.46 -15.02
C PHE A 324 -16.90 4.66 -14.52
N GLU A 325 -17.12 4.79 -13.21
CA GLU A 325 -17.89 5.89 -12.59
C GLU A 325 -17.32 7.27 -12.98
N HIS A 326 -15.99 7.39 -13.03
CA HIS A 326 -15.29 8.60 -13.44
C HIS A 326 -15.55 9.00 -14.92
N LEU A 327 -16.00 8.06 -15.75
CA LEU A 327 -16.35 8.29 -17.16
C LEU A 327 -17.83 8.62 -17.38
N GLU A 328 -18.71 8.29 -16.43
CA GLU A 328 -20.17 8.38 -16.59
C GLU A 328 -20.63 9.78 -16.93
N GLY A 329 -20.12 10.81 -16.24
CA GLY A 329 -20.51 12.20 -16.46
C GLY A 329 -20.29 12.68 -17.90
N LYS A 330 -19.19 12.24 -18.54
CA LYS A 330 -18.87 12.55 -19.94
C LYS A 330 -19.75 11.75 -20.90
N LEU A 331 -20.02 10.48 -20.56
CA LEU A 331 -20.78 9.55 -21.38
C LEU A 331 -22.29 9.81 -21.37
N LEU A 332 -22.87 10.15 -20.22
CA LEU A 332 -24.32 10.44 -20.06
C LEU A 332 -24.79 11.58 -20.96
N GLN A 333 -23.90 12.51 -21.30
CA GLN A 333 -24.19 13.62 -22.21
C GLN A 333 -24.29 13.18 -23.68
N LYS A 334 -23.72 12.03 -24.04
CA LYS A 334 -23.55 11.55 -25.42
C LYS A 334 -24.33 10.27 -25.70
N ASP A 335 -24.18 9.26 -24.86
CA ASP A 335 -24.79 7.95 -25.00
C ASP A 335 -25.21 7.41 -23.61
N PRO A 336 -26.32 7.90 -23.05
CA PRO A 336 -26.81 7.44 -21.75
C PRO A 336 -27.27 5.98 -21.77
N GLU A 337 -27.66 5.42 -22.92
CA GLU A 337 -28.02 4.01 -23.06
C GLU A 337 -26.77 3.11 -22.94
N LEU A 338 -25.62 3.56 -23.44
CA LEU A 338 -24.33 2.87 -23.24
C LEU A 338 -23.92 2.85 -21.77
N VAL A 339 -24.10 3.96 -21.05
CA VAL A 339 -23.83 4.02 -19.60
C VAL A 339 -24.67 3.01 -18.84
N GLU A 340 -26.00 3.05 -19.01
CA GLU A 340 -26.92 2.10 -18.36
C GLU A 340 -26.56 0.64 -18.71
N THR A 341 -26.15 0.37 -19.96
CA THR A 341 -25.73 -0.97 -20.37
C THR A 341 -24.50 -1.44 -19.61
N VAL A 342 -23.47 -0.59 -19.51
CA VAL A 342 -22.19 -0.95 -18.87
C VAL A 342 -22.35 -1.06 -17.34
N GLU A 343 -23.10 -0.15 -16.71
CA GLU A 343 -23.46 -0.24 -15.29
C GLU A 343 -24.10 -1.59 -14.95
N VAL A 344 -25.08 -2.02 -15.77
CA VAL A 344 -25.74 -3.32 -15.61
C VAL A 344 -24.75 -4.46 -15.79
N GLN A 345 -23.82 -4.39 -16.75
CA GLN A 345 -22.82 -5.44 -16.95
C GLN A 345 -21.85 -5.57 -15.77
N PHE A 346 -21.36 -4.46 -15.22
CA PHE A 346 -20.52 -4.49 -14.02
C PHE A 346 -21.26 -5.06 -12.81
N LYS A 347 -22.52 -4.68 -12.65
CA LYS A 347 -23.38 -5.26 -11.62
C LYS A 347 -23.58 -6.76 -11.84
N ASP A 348 -23.85 -7.19 -13.07
CA ASP A 348 -24.05 -8.61 -13.41
C ASP A 348 -22.77 -9.42 -13.19
N LEU A 349 -21.59 -8.85 -13.42
CA LEU A 349 -20.29 -9.50 -13.16
C LEU A 349 -20.14 -9.80 -11.68
N ARG A 350 -20.38 -8.80 -10.84
CA ARG A 350 -20.38 -8.94 -9.38
C ARG A 350 -21.42 -9.95 -8.87
N ASP A 351 -22.65 -9.88 -9.39
CA ASP A 351 -23.71 -10.83 -9.04
C ASP A 351 -23.33 -12.27 -9.42
N LYS A 352 -22.68 -12.48 -10.59
CA LYS A 352 -22.24 -13.81 -11.06
C LYS A 352 -21.09 -14.38 -10.23
N ILE A 353 -20.13 -13.54 -9.86
CA ILE A 353 -19.04 -13.90 -8.95
C ILE A 353 -19.64 -14.41 -7.62
N GLN A 354 -20.53 -13.62 -6.99
CA GLN A 354 -21.20 -14.01 -5.74
C GLN A 354 -22.06 -15.27 -5.89
N ALA A 355 -22.69 -15.47 -7.05
CA ALA A 355 -23.54 -16.63 -7.31
C ALA A 355 -22.75 -17.92 -7.57
N GLY A 356 -21.42 -17.88 -7.69
CA GLY A 356 -20.64 -19.07 -8.02
C GLY A 356 -20.85 -19.54 -9.46
N ALA A 357 -21.05 -18.61 -10.40
CA ALA A 357 -21.33 -18.94 -11.80
C ALA A 357 -20.12 -19.62 -12.50
N PRO A 358 -20.34 -20.42 -13.55
CA PRO A 358 -19.24 -21.00 -14.32
C PRO A 358 -18.30 -19.92 -14.87
N VAL A 359 -16.97 -20.14 -14.80
CA VAL A 359 -15.95 -19.21 -15.33
C VAL A 359 -16.27 -18.75 -16.76
N SER A 360 -16.74 -19.66 -17.62
CA SER A 360 -17.15 -19.35 -19.00
C SER A 360 -18.28 -18.31 -19.12
N GLU A 361 -19.10 -18.14 -18.09
CA GLU A 361 -20.11 -17.07 -18.05
C GLU A 361 -19.53 -15.72 -17.64
N LEU A 362 -18.46 -15.72 -16.85
CA LEU A 362 -17.75 -14.51 -16.47
C LEU A 362 -16.86 -14.02 -17.63
N GLU A 363 -16.10 -14.92 -18.28
CA GLU A 363 -15.33 -14.61 -19.50
C GLU A 363 -16.22 -14.02 -20.61
N ALA A 364 -17.41 -14.61 -20.81
CA ALA A 364 -18.37 -14.10 -21.79
C ALA A 364 -18.93 -12.70 -21.42
N LEU A 365 -18.95 -12.36 -20.13
CA LEU A 365 -19.39 -11.05 -19.67
C LEU A 365 -18.25 -10.03 -19.74
N GLU A 366 -17.03 -10.42 -19.43
CA GLU A 366 -15.80 -9.66 -19.69
C GLU A 366 -15.71 -9.26 -21.16
N ASP A 367 -15.82 -10.22 -22.10
CA ASP A 367 -15.85 -9.95 -23.54
C ASP A 367 -16.89 -8.89 -23.91
N ALA A 368 -18.07 -8.96 -23.30
CA ALA A 368 -19.17 -8.04 -23.55
C ALA A 368 -18.96 -6.65 -22.92
N ILE A 369 -18.26 -6.58 -21.78
CA ILE A 369 -17.84 -5.31 -21.17
C ILE A 369 -16.77 -4.67 -22.05
N GLU A 370 -15.75 -5.43 -22.48
CA GLU A 370 -14.66 -4.95 -23.34
C GLU A 370 -15.17 -4.40 -24.69
N GLU A 371 -16.17 -5.05 -25.31
CA GLU A 371 -16.81 -4.52 -26.52
C GLU A 371 -17.45 -3.15 -26.26
N ASN A 372 -18.08 -2.96 -25.10
CA ASN A 372 -18.66 -1.67 -24.73
C ASN A 372 -17.60 -0.66 -24.28
N LEU A 373 -16.50 -1.05 -23.63
CA LEU A 373 -15.38 -0.18 -23.32
C LEU A 373 -14.69 0.33 -24.60
N ALA A 374 -14.63 -0.49 -25.65
CA ALA A 374 -14.19 -0.03 -26.97
C ALA A 374 -15.13 1.03 -27.57
N ARG A 375 -16.45 0.91 -27.34
CA ARG A 375 -17.43 1.94 -27.73
C ARG A 375 -17.28 3.20 -26.89
N VAL A 376 -17.10 3.07 -25.57
CA VAL A 376 -16.82 4.18 -24.65
C VAL A 376 -15.61 4.96 -25.15
N ARG A 377 -14.50 4.27 -25.47
CA ARG A 377 -13.29 4.87 -26.04
C ARG A 377 -13.58 5.67 -27.30
N ALA A 378 -14.41 5.14 -28.21
CA ALA A 378 -14.78 5.84 -29.44
C ALA A 378 -15.61 7.10 -29.16
N VAL A 379 -16.59 7.02 -28.25
CA VAL A 379 -17.47 8.15 -27.86
C VAL A 379 -16.67 9.27 -27.18
N LEU A 380 -15.68 8.93 -26.36
CA LEU A 380 -14.80 9.89 -25.69
C LEU A 380 -13.79 10.51 -26.66
N ALA A 381 -13.21 9.72 -27.57
CA ALA A 381 -12.24 10.22 -28.57
C ALA A 381 -12.79 11.29 -29.52
N GLU A 382 -14.11 11.33 -29.75
CA GLU A 382 -14.75 12.38 -30.56
C GLU A 382 -14.60 13.80 -29.96
N GLU A 383 -14.16 13.93 -28.70
CA GLU A 383 -13.90 15.21 -28.02
C GLU A 383 -12.55 15.86 -28.40
N ASN A 384 -11.53 15.06 -28.71
CA ASN A 384 -10.18 15.56 -29.01
C ASN A 384 -10.03 16.10 -30.46
N GLY A 385 -11.09 16.00 -31.26
CA GLY A 385 -11.17 16.51 -32.63
C GLY A 385 -11.73 17.93 -32.71
N VAL A 386 -11.04 18.94 -32.17
CA VAL A 386 -11.39 20.35 -32.45
C VAL A 386 -11.02 20.70 -33.90
N ASP A 387 -12.06 20.90 -34.70
CA ASP A 387 -12.17 21.64 -35.96
C ASP A 387 -10.86 22.06 -36.68
N THR A 388 -10.52 21.31 -37.73
CA THR A 388 -9.80 21.88 -38.88
C THR A 388 -10.80 22.30 -39.94
N ASN A 389 -11.34 23.51 -39.82
CA ASN A 389 -12.05 24.16 -40.94
C ASN A 389 -11.72 25.65 -41.03
#